data_AF-A0A7S3U4R3-F1
#
_entry.id   AF-A0A7S3U4R3-F1
#
_cell.length_a   1.000
_cell.length_b   1.000
_cell.length_c   1.000
_cell.angle_alpha   90.00
_cell.angle_beta   90.00
_cell.angle_gamma   90.00
#
_symmetry.space_group_name_H-M   'P 1'
#
loop_
_entity.id
_entity.type
_entity.pdbx_description
1 polymer ?
#
loop_
_entity_poly.entity_id
_entity_poly.type
_entity_poly.pdbx_seq_one_letter_code
_entity_poly.pdbx_strand_id
1 'polypeptide(L)'
;MSDFGSERKAKTPTLLGSQSDQSFVKELHEKRQAQAQERAALTRRHHKLRSFLASGGFREGVNGRKPIRNGVLSRGYLYPLHAAVRANDADAIEVLLWAGADRAIVDSDGLTPLALAQRIDKGNSHQNALICLSSGLGR
;
A
#
# COMPACT_ATOMS: atom_id res chain seq x y z
N MET A 1 -70.22 15.62 -33.00
CA MET A 1 -69.39 14.46 -32.62
C MET A 1 -68.02 15.02 -32.23
N SER A 2 -67.82 15.36 -30.95
CA SER A 2 -67.32 14.48 -29.87
C SER A 2 -65.81 14.27 -29.95
N ASP A 3 -65.04 14.96 -29.09
CA ASP A 3 -64.22 14.38 -28.00
C ASP A 3 -63.18 15.42 -27.51
N PHE A 4 -63.28 15.97 -26.29
CA PHE A 4 -62.81 15.43 -25.00
C PHE A 4 -61.28 15.29 -24.88
N GLY A 5 -60.72 15.84 -23.78
CA GLY A 5 -59.42 15.41 -23.25
C GLY A 5 -58.42 16.56 -23.03
N SER A 6 -58.69 17.46 -22.09
CA SER A 6 -58.22 17.34 -20.70
C SER A 6 -56.72 17.64 -20.54
N GLU A 7 -56.46 18.87 -20.09
CA GLU A 7 -55.23 19.31 -19.46
C GLU A 7 -54.77 18.30 -18.39
N ARG A 8 -53.79 17.46 -18.73
CA ARG A 8 -52.97 16.83 -17.69
C ARG A 8 -51.79 17.74 -17.42
N LYS A 9 -52.02 18.75 -16.58
CA LYS A 9 -50.94 19.30 -15.75
C LYS A 9 -50.34 18.11 -15.01
N ALA A 10 -49.17 17.66 -15.45
CA ALA A 10 -48.36 16.75 -14.68
C ALA A 10 -48.06 17.45 -13.36
N LYS A 11 -48.84 17.08 -12.32
CA LYS A 11 -48.54 17.42 -10.94
C LYS A 11 -47.15 16.89 -10.69
N THR A 12 -46.18 17.79 -10.63
CA THR A 12 -44.93 17.56 -9.91
C THR A 12 -45.33 17.03 -8.53
N PRO A 13 -44.98 15.79 -8.16
CA PRO A 13 -45.23 15.33 -6.80
C PRO A 13 -44.25 16.08 -5.89
N THR A 14 -44.78 17.14 -5.28
CA THR A 14 -44.14 17.93 -4.24
C THR A 14 -43.94 17.06 -2.98
N LEU A 15 -42.67 16.93 -2.59
CA LEU A 15 -42.12 16.77 -1.24
C LEU A 15 -42.90 15.92 -0.24
N LEU A 16 -42.51 14.65 -0.13
CA LEU A 16 -42.64 13.87 1.10
C LEU A 16 -41.36 13.02 1.27
N GLY A 17 -40.33 13.57 1.93
CA GLY A 17 -39.06 12.87 2.10
C GLY A 17 -37.91 13.65 2.74
N SER A 18 -38.16 14.72 3.50
CA SER A 18 -37.09 15.65 3.91
C SER A 18 -36.03 15.06 4.86
N GLN A 19 -36.31 13.97 5.58
CA GLN A 19 -35.32 13.32 6.45
C GLN A 19 -34.66 12.11 5.79
N SER A 20 -35.42 11.33 5.01
CA SER A 20 -34.94 10.15 4.28
C SER A 20 -34.09 10.53 3.05
N ASP A 21 -34.43 11.62 2.36
CA ASP A 21 -33.64 12.09 1.21
C ASP A 21 -32.33 12.76 1.67
N GLN A 22 -32.36 13.51 2.78
CA GLN A 22 -31.14 14.10 3.34
C GLN A 22 -30.18 13.05 3.92
N SER A 23 -30.71 12.01 4.58
CA SER A 23 -29.87 10.91 5.11
C SER A 23 -29.27 10.07 3.99
N PHE A 24 -30.02 9.76 2.92
CA PHE A 24 -29.49 9.06 1.76
C PHE A 24 -28.41 9.87 1.03
N VAL A 25 -28.60 11.18 0.85
CA VAL A 25 -27.59 12.07 0.24
C VAL A 25 -26.33 12.17 1.11
N LYS A 26 -26.49 12.26 2.44
CA LYS A 26 -25.36 12.26 3.38
C LYS A 26 -24.59 10.94 3.33
N GLU A 27 -25.28 9.80 3.39
CA GLU A 27 -24.68 8.47 3.30
C GLU A 27 -23.95 8.25 1.97
N LEU A 28 -24.54 8.68 0.86
CA LEU A 28 -23.90 8.63 -0.45
C LEU A 28 -22.62 9.48 -0.50
N HIS A 29 -22.64 10.66 0.11
CA HIS A 29 -21.46 11.53 0.18
C HIS A 29 -20.36 10.91 1.04
N GLU A 30 -20.70 10.37 2.20
CA GLU A 30 -19.78 9.66 3.10
C GLU A 30 -19.17 8.44 2.42
N LYS A 31 -19.98 7.61 1.73
CA LYS A 31 -19.49 6.47 0.94
C LYS A 31 -18.52 6.90 -0.16
N ARG A 32 -18.84 7.99 -0.88
CA ARG A 32 -17.94 8.55 -1.91
C ARG A 32 -16.64 9.08 -1.32
N GLN A 33 -16.71 9.76 -0.17
CA GLN A 33 -15.53 10.25 0.54
C GLN A 33 -14.65 9.09 1.03
N ALA A 34 -15.24 8.07 1.65
CA ALA A 34 -14.53 6.88 2.11
C ALA A 34 -13.83 6.15 0.94
N GLN A 35 -14.53 5.94 -0.18
CA GLN A 35 -13.93 5.36 -1.39
C GLN A 35 -12.80 6.23 -1.96
N ALA A 36 -12.97 7.56 -1.96
CA ALA A 36 -11.93 8.47 -2.43
C ALA A 36 -10.70 8.44 -1.52
N GLN A 37 -10.90 8.40 -0.20
CA GLN A 37 -9.83 8.29 0.79
C GLN A 37 -9.06 6.97 0.65
N GLU A 38 -9.78 5.85 0.47
CA GLU A 38 -9.18 4.53 0.25
C GLU A 38 -8.36 4.48 -1.04
N ARG A 39 -8.92 4.98 -2.15
CA ARG A 39 -8.18 5.09 -3.44
C ARG A 39 -6.95 5.97 -3.31
N ALA A 40 -7.06 7.09 -2.60
CA ALA A 40 -5.92 7.98 -2.35
C ALA A 40 -4.86 7.31 -1.46
N ALA A 41 -5.27 6.52 -0.46
CA ALA A 41 -4.36 5.76 0.39
C ALA A 41 -3.60 4.68 -0.40
N LEU A 42 -4.28 3.90 -1.25
CA LEU A 42 -3.66 2.93 -2.15
C LEU A 42 -2.67 3.59 -3.11
N THR A 43 -3.07 4.72 -3.71
CA THR A 43 -2.22 5.51 -4.61
C THR A 43 -0.95 5.98 -3.91
N ARG A 44 -1.07 6.49 -2.67
CA ARG A 44 0.07 6.89 -1.84
C ARG A 44 1.00 5.71 -1.55
N ARG A 45 0.45 4.54 -1.20
CA ARG A 45 1.24 3.33 -0.92
C ARG A 45 2.01 2.86 -2.15
N HIS A 46 1.35 2.80 -3.31
CA HIS A 46 1.99 2.48 -4.59
C HIS A 46 3.08 3.48 -4.96
N HIS A 47 2.84 4.78 -4.75
CA HIS A 47 3.84 5.81 -5.02
C HIS A 47 5.08 5.61 -4.15
N LYS A 48 4.90 5.34 -2.85
CA LYS A 48 6.01 5.05 -1.93
C LYS A 48 6.79 3.81 -2.36
N LEU A 49 6.11 2.73 -2.73
CA LEU A 49 6.74 1.51 -3.27
C LEU A 49 7.62 1.81 -4.48
N ARG A 50 7.05 2.49 -5.48
CA ARG A 50 7.75 2.81 -6.73
C ARG A 50 8.93 3.74 -6.49
N SER A 51 8.76 4.74 -5.63
CA SER A 51 9.83 5.66 -5.24
C SER A 51 10.99 4.91 -4.59
N PHE A 52 10.70 4.01 -3.64
CA PHE A 52 11.71 3.20 -2.96
C PHE A 52 12.46 2.26 -3.92
N LEU A 53 11.74 1.54 -4.78
CA LEU A 53 12.37 0.65 -5.76
C LEU A 53 13.25 1.44 -6.75
N ALA A 54 12.78 2.60 -7.21
CA ALA A 54 13.52 3.46 -8.12
C ALA A 54 14.78 4.04 -7.49
N SER A 55 14.69 4.61 -6.28
CA SER A 55 15.84 5.18 -5.56
C SER A 55 16.85 4.10 -5.16
N GLY A 56 16.36 2.92 -4.80
CA GLY A 56 17.17 1.75 -4.50
C GLY A 56 17.80 1.08 -5.73
N GLY A 57 17.35 1.39 -6.95
CA GLY A 57 17.84 0.79 -8.19
C GLY A 57 17.34 -0.64 -8.44
N PHE A 58 16.21 -1.02 -7.83
CA PHE A 58 15.60 -2.34 -7.95
C PHE A 58 14.66 -2.39 -9.18
N ARG A 59 15.25 -2.68 -10.35
CA ARG A 59 14.53 -2.66 -11.64
C ARG A 59 13.70 -3.90 -11.92
N GLU A 60 14.05 -5.02 -11.30
CA GLU A 60 13.40 -6.33 -11.49
C GLU A 60 12.17 -6.54 -10.58
N GLY A 61 11.76 -5.50 -9.82
CA GLY A 61 10.57 -5.53 -8.97
C GLY A 61 10.86 -5.82 -7.49
N VAL A 62 9.82 -6.18 -6.73
CA VAL A 62 9.86 -6.36 -5.26
C VAL A 62 10.77 -7.48 -4.78
N ASN A 63 10.97 -8.50 -5.61
CA ASN A 63 11.91 -9.61 -5.37
C ASN A 63 13.12 -9.54 -6.31
N GLY A 64 13.34 -8.40 -6.95
CA GLY A 64 14.42 -8.20 -7.90
C GLY A 64 15.78 -8.18 -7.22
N ARG A 65 16.72 -9.04 -7.64
CA ARG A 65 18.06 -9.05 -7.07
C ARG A 65 18.86 -7.86 -7.63
N LYS A 66 19.46 -7.07 -6.73
CA LYS A 66 20.38 -6.00 -7.12
C LYS A 66 21.82 -6.46 -6.86
N PRO A 67 22.67 -6.57 -7.88
CA PRO A 67 24.09 -6.85 -7.65
C PRO A 67 24.74 -5.67 -6.93
N ILE A 68 25.44 -5.96 -5.83
CA ILE A 68 26.26 -5.00 -5.12
C ILE A 68 27.74 -5.30 -5.41
N ARG A 69 28.51 -4.25 -5.69
CA ARG A 69 29.95 -4.33 -5.90
C ARG A 69 30.64 -3.64 -4.74
N ASN A 70 31.10 -4.41 -3.76
CA ASN A 70 31.82 -3.88 -2.60
C ASN A 70 33.33 -4.07 -2.82
N GLY A 71 33.88 -3.27 -3.74
CA GLY A 71 35.29 -3.33 -4.15
C GLY A 71 35.53 -4.21 -5.39
N VAL A 72 36.81 -4.37 -5.73
CA VAL A 72 37.24 -5.02 -7.00
C VAL A 72 37.00 -6.54 -6.98
N LEU A 73 36.96 -7.15 -5.79
CA LEU A 73 36.86 -8.61 -5.60
C LEU A 73 35.53 -9.08 -4.99
N SER A 74 34.76 -8.20 -4.32
CA SER A 74 33.52 -8.61 -3.65
C SER A 74 32.31 -8.41 -4.56
N ARG A 75 31.74 -9.53 -5.02
CA ARG A 75 30.44 -9.57 -5.69
C ARG A 75 29.41 -10.06 -4.69
N GLY A 76 28.39 -9.25 -4.43
CA GLY A 76 27.22 -9.64 -3.63
C GLY A 76 25.94 -9.32 -4.37
N TYR A 77 24.82 -9.64 -3.74
CA TYR A 77 23.50 -9.25 -4.19
C TYR A 77 22.63 -8.92 -2.98
N LEU A 78 21.69 -8.01 -3.19
CA LEU A 78 20.79 -7.50 -2.18
C LEU A 78 19.38 -7.41 -2.77
N TYR A 79 18.36 -7.73 -1.98
CA TYR A 79 16.96 -7.57 -2.37
C TYR A 79 16.35 -6.32 -1.74
N PRO A 80 15.22 -5.80 -2.28
CA PRO A 80 14.56 -4.61 -1.74
C PRO A 80 14.26 -4.73 -0.25
N LEU A 81 13.79 -5.92 0.19
CA LEU A 81 13.42 -6.15 1.57
C LEU A 81 14.64 -6.10 2.51
N HIS A 82 15.79 -6.65 2.12
CA HIS A 82 17.03 -6.51 2.88
C HIS A 82 17.54 -5.07 2.92
N ALA A 83 17.39 -4.31 1.83
CA ALA A 83 17.78 -2.91 1.80
C ALA A 83 16.93 -2.05 2.74
N ALA A 84 15.62 -2.29 2.79
CA ALA A 84 14.72 -1.60 3.73
C ALA A 84 15.09 -1.89 5.19
N VAL A 85 15.48 -3.13 5.50
CA VAL A 85 15.99 -3.52 6.82
C VAL A 85 17.29 -2.79 7.16
N ARG A 86 18.24 -2.71 6.23
CA ARG A 86 19.51 -1.96 6.45
C ARG A 86 19.28 -0.46 6.64
N ALA A 87 18.25 0.09 6.00
CA ALA A 87 17.85 1.49 6.17
C ALA A 87 17.03 1.73 7.44
N ASN A 88 16.64 0.67 8.16
CA ASN A 88 15.70 0.71 9.28
C ASN A 88 14.38 1.43 8.95
N ASP A 89 13.93 1.31 7.69
CA ASP A 89 12.70 1.94 7.21
C ASP A 89 11.53 0.95 7.34
N ALA A 90 10.85 0.99 8.48
CA ALA A 90 9.71 0.14 8.78
C ALA A 90 8.58 0.31 7.76
N ASP A 91 8.32 1.55 7.32
CA ASP A 91 7.28 1.80 6.33
C ASP A 91 7.64 1.18 4.98
N ALA A 92 8.91 1.27 4.55
CA ALA A 92 9.35 0.61 3.33
C ALA A 92 9.21 -0.92 3.44
N ILE A 93 9.53 -1.51 4.60
CA ILE A 93 9.31 -2.94 4.87
C ILE A 93 7.82 -3.28 4.72
N GLU A 94 6.92 -2.52 5.33
CA GLU A 94 5.47 -2.75 5.24
C GLU A 94 4.92 -2.60 3.82
N VAL A 95 5.42 -1.62 3.07
CA VAL A 95 5.00 -1.38 1.70
C VAL A 95 5.50 -2.49 0.77
N LEU A 96 6.72 -2.98 0.98
CA LEU A 96 7.28 -4.13 0.24
C LEU A 96 6.54 -5.42 0.58
N LEU A 97 6.26 -5.69 1.86
CA LEU A 97 5.50 -6.86 2.30
C LEU A 97 4.09 -6.87 1.72
N TRP A 98 3.41 -5.72 1.73
CA TRP A 98 2.09 -5.57 1.09
C TRP A 98 2.13 -5.80 -0.42
N ALA A 99 3.23 -5.44 -1.06
CA ALA A 99 3.45 -5.68 -2.48
C ALA A 99 3.87 -7.13 -2.81
N GLY A 100 3.88 -8.04 -1.82
CA GLY A 100 4.22 -9.45 -2.01
C GLY A 100 5.73 -9.75 -1.99
N ALA A 101 6.53 -8.93 -1.31
CA ALA A 101 7.94 -9.23 -1.10
C ALA A 101 8.11 -10.54 -0.31
N ASP A 102 8.98 -11.41 -0.81
CA ASP A 102 9.23 -12.70 -0.19
C ASP A 102 10.23 -12.56 0.96
N ARG A 103 9.77 -12.94 2.15
CA ARG A 103 10.54 -12.89 3.41
C ARG A 103 11.48 -14.09 3.60
N ALA A 104 11.35 -15.13 2.77
CA ALA A 104 12.21 -16.30 2.80
C ALA A 104 13.47 -16.14 1.93
N ILE A 105 13.51 -15.12 1.07
CA ILE A 105 14.67 -14.87 0.21
C ILE A 105 15.89 -14.55 1.05
N VAL A 106 17.01 -15.19 0.73
CA VAL A 106 18.31 -14.92 1.36
C VAL A 106 19.15 -13.95 0.52
N ASP A 107 19.90 -13.06 1.18
CA ASP A 107 20.87 -12.17 0.53
C ASP A 107 22.19 -12.92 0.19
N SER A 108 23.22 -12.18 -0.23
CA SER A 108 24.54 -12.76 -0.51
C SER A 108 25.27 -13.34 0.70
N ASP A 109 24.87 -12.96 1.91
CA ASP A 109 25.42 -13.51 3.14
C ASP A 109 24.64 -14.75 3.60
N GLY A 110 23.66 -15.21 2.81
CA GLY A 110 22.79 -16.32 3.16
C GLY A 110 21.73 -15.97 4.22
N LEU A 111 21.45 -14.68 4.44
CA LEU A 111 20.53 -14.24 5.49
C LEU A 111 19.17 -13.87 4.92
N THR A 112 18.12 -14.33 5.61
CA THR A 112 16.77 -13.78 5.41
C THR A 112 16.70 -12.33 5.90
N PRO A 113 15.72 -11.53 5.49
CA PRO A 113 15.55 -10.17 5.99
C PRO A 113 15.39 -10.13 7.52
N LEU A 114 14.72 -11.13 8.10
CA LEU A 114 14.56 -11.27 9.54
C LEU A 114 15.90 -11.58 10.22
N ALA A 115 16.67 -12.54 9.70
CA ALA A 115 17.98 -12.87 10.24
C ALA A 115 18.95 -11.69 10.11
N LEU A 116 18.88 -10.94 9.01
CA LEU A 116 19.63 -9.71 8.82
C LEU A 116 19.27 -8.66 9.87
N ALA A 117 17.97 -8.42 10.10
CA ALA A 117 17.49 -7.49 11.11
C ALA A 117 18.01 -7.86 12.51
N GLN A 118 17.93 -9.13 12.90
CA GLN A 118 18.47 -9.63 14.16
C GLN A 118 19.98 -9.43 14.27
N ARG A 119 20.72 -9.67 13.17
CA ARG A 119 22.19 -9.54 13.15
C ARG A 119 22.65 -8.09 13.33
N ILE A 120 21.90 -7.13 12.79
CA ILE A 120 22.27 -5.70 12.83
C ILE A 120 21.61 -4.94 13.99
N ASP A 121 20.65 -5.56 14.68
CA ASP A 121 19.97 -4.97 15.83
C ASP A 121 20.95 -4.78 17.00
N LYS A 122 21.46 -3.55 17.12
CA LYS A 122 22.30 -3.14 18.24
C LYS A 122 21.44 -2.29 19.16
N GLY A 123 21.09 -2.83 20.32
CA GLY A 123 20.32 -2.13 21.35
C GLY A 123 18.91 -1.73 20.90
N ASN A 124 18.17 -2.64 20.26
CA ASN A 124 16.79 -2.43 19.79
C ASN A 124 16.64 -1.31 18.74
N SER A 125 17.72 -1.00 18.02
CA SER A 125 17.69 -0.05 16.91
C SER A 125 16.77 -0.50 15.77
N HIS A 126 16.64 -1.82 15.55
CA HIS A 126 15.87 -2.40 14.44
C HIS A 126 14.60 -3.10 14.91
N GLN A 127 14.11 -2.75 16.10
CA GLN A 127 12.92 -3.37 16.70
C GLN A 127 11.69 -3.26 15.80
N ASN A 128 11.47 -2.11 15.16
CA ASN A 128 10.34 -1.92 14.25
C ASN A 128 10.44 -2.83 13.03
N ALA A 129 11.64 -2.95 12.43
CA ALA A 129 11.87 -3.87 11.32
C ALA A 129 11.61 -5.33 11.72
N LEU A 130 12.06 -5.73 12.91
CA LEU A 130 11.79 -7.06 13.48
C LEU A 130 10.30 -7.30 13.63
N ILE A 131 9.58 -6.34 14.23
CA ILE A 131 8.12 -6.42 14.41
C ILE A 131 7.41 -6.55 13.06
N CYS A 132 7.71 -5.70 12.08
CA CYS A 132 7.06 -5.76 10.76
C CYS A 132 7.30 -7.11 10.06
N LEU A 133 8.52 -7.66 10.17
CA LEU A 133 8.88 -8.94 9.57
C LEU A 133 8.29 -10.15 10.31
N SER A 134 8.21 -10.10 11.64
CA SER A 134 7.66 -11.17 12.48
C SER A 134 6.13 -11.20 12.48
N SER A 135 5.49 -10.03 12.43
CA SER A 135 4.04 -9.88 12.64
C SER A 135 3.20 -10.31 11.46
N GLY A 136 3.82 -10.70 10.34
CA GLY A 136 3.11 -11.36 9.25
C GLY A 136 1.96 -10.55 8.64
N LEU A 137 2.00 -9.21 8.70
CA LEU A 137 0.99 -8.27 8.17
C LEU A 137 0.95 -8.21 6.64
N GLY A 138 1.08 -9.37 5.99
CA GLY A 138 0.97 -9.55 4.55
C GLY A 138 -0.23 -10.42 4.22
N ARG A 139 -1.42 -10.10 4.76
CA ARG A 139 -2.72 -10.60 4.30
C ARG A 139 -3.82 -9.58 4.61
#